data_AF-A0A972BS24-F1
#
_entry.id   AF-A0A972BS24-F1
#
_cell.length_a   1.000
_cell.length_b   1.000
_cell.length_c   1.000
_cell.angle_alpha   90.00
_cell.angle_beta   90.00
_cell.angle_gamma   90.00
#
_symmetry.space_group_name_H-M   'P 1'
#
loop_
_entity.id
_entity.type
_entity.pdbx_description
1 polymer ?
#
loop_
_entity_poly.entity_id
_entity_poly.type
_entity_poly.pdbx_seq_one_letter_code
_entity_poly.pdbx_strand_id
1 'polypeptide(L)'
;MQKIVPVKCPKCNNEHSFYRYGKDKDGFQKYLCHKCKHQFAPYFNNIVLELMTMLNFDSDEWHADETTVKISGKKYYIWFIMDSETRFVLGFHLSPHRDSEQVFSLLNSVKSLGQPVAIVSDRYSAYKVPVKTVLGNNIKHIRVESFKDDISNNLIESFHHQFKAWYKTKQGFNSFESANNLISMFLFFYNFVRPHSSLNGLTPAQVAGLTLTAKQKKKYLLVA
;
A
#
# COMPACT_ATOMS: atom_id res chain seq x y z
N MET A 1 -14.73 -8.40 17.20
CA MET A 1 -15.21 -8.10 15.82
C MET A 1 -14.15 -8.54 14.83
N GLN A 2 -14.46 -9.42 13.88
CA GLN A 2 -13.51 -9.80 12.83
C GLN A 2 -13.25 -8.58 11.94
N LYS A 3 -11.99 -8.15 11.82
CA LYS A 3 -11.56 -7.06 10.93
C LYS A 3 -11.98 -7.43 9.50
N ILE A 4 -12.96 -6.73 8.95
CA ILE A 4 -13.40 -6.88 7.56
C ILE A 4 -12.33 -6.20 6.70
N VAL A 5 -11.63 -7.00 5.91
CA VAL A 5 -10.74 -6.48 4.87
C VAL A 5 -11.54 -6.39 3.58
N PRO A 6 -11.44 -5.29 2.82
CA PRO A 6 -12.08 -5.17 1.52
C PRO A 6 -11.39 -6.11 0.52
N VAL A 7 -11.86 -7.34 0.46
CA VAL A 7 -11.59 -8.22 -0.68
C VAL A 7 -12.23 -7.57 -1.90
N LYS A 8 -11.49 -7.44 -3.00
CA LYS A 8 -12.01 -6.88 -4.28
C LYS A 8 -11.96 -7.96 -5.35
N CYS A 9 -13.05 -8.13 -6.09
CA CYS A 9 -13.05 -9.08 -7.20
C CYS A 9 -12.08 -8.58 -8.28
N PRO A 10 -11.06 -9.37 -8.65
CA PRO A 10 -10.08 -8.94 -9.66
C PRO A 10 -10.79 -8.71 -11.01
N LYS A 11 -11.71 -9.60 -11.40
CA LYS A 11 -12.42 -9.53 -12.68
C LYS A 11 -13.36 -8.34 -12.85
N CYS A 12 -14.07 -7.90 -11.80
CA CYS A 12 -15.15 -6.90 -11.96
C CYS A 12 -15.12 -5.74 -10.96
N ASN A 13 -14.06 -5.61 -10.17
CA ASN A 13 -13.85 -4.56 -9.17
C ASN A 13 -14.98 -4.42 -8.14
N ASN A 14 -15.86 -5.41 -8.03
CA ASN A 14 -16.84 -5.47 -6.96
C ASN A 14 -16.11 -5.54 -5.62
N GLU A 15 -16.46 -4.70 -4.65
CA GLU A 15 -15.83 -4.60 -3.32
C GLU A 15 -16.72 -5.14 -2.19
N HIS A 16 -17.93 -5.61 -2.54
CA HIS A 16 -18.92 -6.15 -1.61
C HIS A 16 -19.44 -7.51 -2.12
N SER A 17 -20.24 -8.22 -1.32
CA SER A 17 -20.95 -9.43 -1.79
C SER A 17 -20.03 -10.54 -2.33
N PHE A 18 -19.25 -11.16 -1.43
CA PHE A 18 -18.42 -12.34 -1.73
C PHE A 18 -18.86 -13.53 -0.89
N TYR A 19 -18.78 -14.72 -1.47
CA TYR A 19 -18.87 -15.97 -0.71
C TYR A 19 -17.49 -16.55 -0.48
N ARG A 20 -17.26 -17.06 0.75
CA ARG A 20 -16.15 -17.97 1.02
C ARG A 20 -16.40 -19.25 0.24
N TYR A 21 -15.53 -19.55 -0.73
CA TYR A 21 -15.66 -20.68 -1.65
C TYR A 21 -14.56 -21.72 -1.36
N GLY A 22 -14.54 -22.22 -0.13
CA GLY A 22 -13.51 -23.17 0.33
C GLY A 22 -12.10 -22.57 0.39
N LYS A 23 -11.10 -23.45 0.41
CA LYS A 23 -9.68 -23.08 0.44
C LYS A 23 -8.95 -23.60 -0.80
N ASP A 24 -7.84 -22.99 -1.18
CA ASP A 24 -6.93 -23.57 -2.16
C ASP A 24 -6.09 -24.70 -1.56
N LYS A 25 -5.25 -25.32 -2.41
CA LYS A 25 -4.36 -26.43 -2.03
C LYS A 25 -3.36 -26.05 -0.92
N ASP A 26 -3.11 -24.76 -0.76
CA ASP A 26 -2.17 -24.20 0.21
C ASP A 26 -2.91 -23.69 1.48
N GLY A 27 -4.24 -23.84 1.54
CA GLY A 27 -5.08 -23.52 2.69
C GLY A 27 -5.62 -22.09 2.73
N PHE A 28 -5.41 -21.29 1.69
CA PHE A 28 -5.87 -19.89 1.63
C PHE A 28 -7.33 -19.80 1.20
N GLN A 29 -8.06 -18.84 1.79
CA GLN A 29 -9.47 -18.63 1.50
C GLN A 29 -9.69 -18.22 0.04
N LYS A 30 -10.50 -19.00 -0.68
CA LYS A 30 -11.03 -18.62 -2.01
C LYS A 30 -12.31 -17.82 -1.84
N TYR A 31 -12.55 -16.90 -2.77
CA TYR A 31 -13.76 -16.09 -2.81
C TYR A 31 -14.46 -16.25 -4.15
N LEU A 32 -15.78 -16.33 -4.12
CA LEU A 32 -16.64 -16.23 -5.30
C LEU A 32 -17.31 -14.86 -5.30
N CYS A 33 -17.08 -14.09 -6.36
CA CYS A 33 -17.72 -12.79 -6.54
C CYS A 33 -19.20 -12.96 -6.92
N HIS A 34 -20.13 -12.34 -6.19
CA HIS A 34 -21.56 -12.44 -6.52
C HIS A 34 -21.89 -11.78 -7.87
N LYS A 35 -21.22 -10.68 -8.20
CA LYS A 35 -21.48 -9.85 -9.40
C LYS A 35 -21.06 -10.53 -10.71
N CYS A 36 -19.88 -11.14 -10.77
CA CYS A 36 -19.36 -11.72 -12.01
C CYS A 36 -19.09 -13.23 -11.95
N LYS A 37 -19.43 -13.87 -10.83
CA LYS A 37 -19.22 -15.30 -10.54
C LYS A 37 -17.76 -15.77 -10.70
N HIS A 38 -16.80 -14.85 -10.71
CA HIS A 38 -15.38 -15.17 -10.76
C HIS A 38 -14.92 -15.70 -9.40
N GLN A 39 -14.23 -16.84 -9.43
CA GLN A 39 -13.54 -17.40 -8.29
C GLN A 39 -12.10 -16.92 -8.27
N PHE A 40 -11.63 -16.47 -7.12
CA PHE A 40 -10.24 -16.03 -6.97
C PHE A 40 -9.73 -16.33 -5.56
N ALA A 41 -8.44 -16.62 -5.45
CA ALA A 41 -7.72 -16.67 -4.19
C ALA A 41 -6.80 -15.44 -4.18
N PRO A 42 -7.05 -14.43 -3.33
CA PRO A 42 -6.18 -13.27 -3.25
C PRO A 42 -4.95 -13.62 -2.40
N TYR A 43 -4.14 -14.58 -2.85
CA TYR A 43 -3.06 -15.22 -2.10
C TYR A 43 -2.13 -14.22 -1.41
N PHE A 44 -1.51 -13.31 -2.17
CA PHE A 44 -0.63 -12.29 -1.60
C PHE A 44 -1.36 -11.33 -0.67
N ASN A 45 -2.60 -10.94 -0.99
CA ASN A 45 -3.36 -10.08 -0.08
C ASN A 45 -3.65 -10.81 1.23
N ASN A 46 -4.03 -12.09 1.19
CA ASN A 46 -4.26 -12.87 2.41
C ASN A 46 -2.99 -12.97 3.26
N ILE A 47 -1.82 -13.17 2.63
CA ILE A 47 -0.53 -13.15 3.34
C ILE A 47 -0.28 -11.79 3.96
N VAL A 48 -0.41 -10.70 3.18
CA VAL A 48 -0.25 -9.33 3.71
C VAL A 48 -1.14 -9.13 4.91
N LEU A 49 -2.41 -9.54 4.85
CA LEU A 49 -3.34 -9.38 5.97
C LEU A 49 -2.94 -10.15 7.21
N GLU A 50 -2.43 -11.38 7.06
CA GLU A 50 -1.89 -12.14 8.19
C GLU A 50 -0.68 -11.40 8.79
N LEU A 51 0.26 -10.97 7.95
CA LEU A 51 1.52 -10.35 8.39
C LEU A 51 1.31 -8.97 8.99
N MET A 52 0.42 -8.15 8.41
CA MET A 52 0.13 -6.77 8.87
C MET A 52 -0.41 -6.72 10.30
N THR A 53 -0.95 -7.83 10.83
CA THR A 53 -1.37 -7.90 12.25
C THR A 53 -0.22 -8.01 13.24
N MET A 54 0.98 -8.30 12.74
CA MET A 54 2.22 -8.45 13.52
C MET A 54 3.13 -7.23 13.43
N LEU A 55 2.70 -6.19 12.71
CA LEU A 55 3.49 -4.98 12.46
C LEU A 55 2.97 -3.82 13.29
N ASN A 56 3.88 -2.90 13.61
CA ASN A 56 3.55 -1.63 14.24
C ASN A 56 3.92 -0.46 13.32
N PHE A 57 3.01 0.49 13.18
CA PHE A 57 3.18 1.71 12.38
C PHE A 57 2.80 2.97 13.15
N ASP A 58 2.79 2.88 14.48
CA ASP A 58 2.78 4.06 15.35
C ASP A 58 4.17 4.70 15.27
N SER A 59 4.29 5.77 14.49
CA SER A 59 5.54 6.45 14.17
C SER A 59 5.39 7.97 14.23
N ASP A 60 6.51 8.69 14.15
CA ASP A 60 6.46 10.14 14.13
C ASP A 60 5.73 10.67 12.88
N GLU A 61 6.03 10.09 11.71
CA GLU A 61 5.60 10.67 10.43
C GLU A 61 5.22 9.62 9.39
N TRP A 62 4.10 9.86 8.72
CA TRP A 62 3.74 9.18 7.47
C TRP A 62 3.88 10.17 6.30
N HIS A 63 4.51 9.73 5.22
CA HIS A 63 4.67 10.50 3.99
C HIS A 63 3.67 10.04 2.94
N ALA A 64 2.99 10.98 2.30
CA ALA A 64 2.09 10.70 1.20
C ALA A 64 2.39 11.61 0.01
N ASP A 65 2.44 11.01 -1.18
CA ASP A 65 2.72 11.71 -2.43
C ASP A 65 2.12 10.92 -3.59
N GLU A 66 1.91 11.59 -4.72
CA GLU A 66 1.39 10.95 -5.92
C GLU A 66 2.36 10.98 -7.09
N THR A 67 2.20 9.98 -7.95
CA THR A 67 2.86 9.96 -9.24
C THR A 67 1.92 9.41 -10.30
N THR A 68 2.44 9.19 -11.50
CA THR A 68 1.65 8.86 -12.69
C THR A 68 2.05 7.54 -13.30
N VAL A 69 1.08 6.81 -13.84
CA VAL A 69 1.32 5.62 -14.66
C VAL A 69 0.45 5.69 -15.92
N LYS A 70 0.78 4.88 -16.92
CA LYS A 70 -0.06 4.68 -18.12
C LYS A 70 -0.72 3.32 -18.09
N ILE A 71 -2.02 3.30 -18.38
CA ILE A 71 -2.83 2.10 -18.55
C ILE A 71 -3.53 2.21 -19.91
N SER A 72 -3.26 1.25 -20.80
CA SER A 72 -3.75 1.27 -22.19
C SER A 72 -3.45 2.60 -22.90
N GLY A 73 -2.25 3.15 -22.66
CA GLY A 73 -1.82 4.44 -23.19
C GLY A 73 -2.38 5.68 -22.47
N LYS A 74 -3.39 5.55 -21.61
CA LYS A 74 -4.02 6.67 -20.89
C LYS A 74 -3.33 6.94 -19.56
N LYS A 75 -3.23 8.21 -19.16
CA LYS A 75 -2.63 8.64 -17.89
C LYS A 75 -3.56 8.32 -16.72
N TYR A 76 -2.99 7.71 -15.69
CA TYR A 76 -3.59 7.49 -14.38
C TYR A 76 -2.68 8.07 -13.30
N TYR A 77 -3.27 8.37 -12.15
CA TYR A 77 -2.59 8.82 -10.95
C TYR A 77 -2.54 7.68 -9.94
N ILE A 78 -1.38 7.49 -9.33
CA ILE A 78 -1.19 6.55 -8.24
C ILE A 78 -0.66 7.31 -7.04
N TRP A 79 -1.38 7.17 -5.94
CA TRP A 79 -1.07 7.78 -4.66
C TRP A 79 -0.44 6.72 -3.78
N PHE A 80 0.65 7.06 -3.09
CA PHE A 80 1.29 6.19 -2.11
C PHE A 80 1.29 6.86 -0.75
N ILE A 81 1.28 6.03 0.30
CA ILE A 81 1.54 6.47 1.66
C ILE A 81 2.51 5.49 2.32
N MET A 82 3.54 6.03 2.98
CA MET A 82 4.60 5.26 3.60
C MET A 82 4.92 5.76 4.99
N ASP A 83 5.35 4.84 5.83
CA ASP A 83 5.87 5.10 7.16
C ASP A 83 7.34 5.55 7.09
N SER A 84 7.70 6.63 7.80
CA SER A 84 9.04 7.23 7.74
C SER A 84 10.12 6.36 8.39
N GLU A 85 9.84 5.80 9.57
CA GLU A 85 10.78 5.05 10.39
C GLU A 85 11.13 3.70 9.76
N THR A 86 10.10 2.96 9.33
CA THR A 86 10.25 1.61 8.79
C THR A 86 10.48 1.61 7.27
N ARG A 87 10.19 2.74 6.61
CA ARG A 87 10.10 2.89 5.13
C ARG A 87 9.05 1.98 4.50
N PHE A 88 8.14 1.42 5.28
CA PHE A 88 7.09 0.52 4.80
C PHE A 88 6.04 1.30 4.03
N VAL A 89 5.72 0.85 2.81
CA VAL A 89 4.61 1.44 2.05
C VAL A 89 3.31 0.87 2.57
N LEU A 90 2.57 1.68 3.32
CA LEU A 90 1.34 1.31 4.03
C LEU A 90 0.20 1.02 3.06
N GLY A 91 0.14 1.74 1.94
CA GLY A 91 -0.91 1.57 0.95
C GLY A 91 -0.68 2.36 -0.33
N PHE A 92 -1.53 2.07 -1.31
CA PHE A 92 -1.61 2.86 -2.54
C PHE A 92 -3.05 2.97 -3.03
N HIS A 93 -3.33 3.98 -3.84
CA HIS A 93 -4.61 4.17 -4.51
C HIS A 93 -4.40 4.58 -5.97
N LEU A 94 -4.92 3.77 -6.90
CA LEU A 94 -4.80 3.99 -8.34
C LEU A 94 -6.12 4.52 -8.92
N SER A 95 -6.07 5.64 -9.63
CA SER A 95 -7.28 6.32 -10.13
C SER A 95 -7.01 7.10 -11.43
N PRO A 96 -8.02 7.26 -12.32
CA PRO A 96 -7.91 8.21 -13.42
C PRO A 96 -7.99 9.68 -12.95
N HIS A 97 -8.40 9.94 -11.70
CA HIS A 97 -8.59 11.28 -11.16
C HIS A 97 -7.44 11.71 -10.23
N ARG A 98 -7.22 13.02 -10.14
CA ARG A 98 -6.29 13.66 -9.20
C ARG A 98 -7.08 14.71 -8.42
N ASP A 99 -7.74 14.29 -7.36
CA ASP A 99 -8.59 15.10 -6.49
C ASP A 99 -8.61 14.54 -5.06
N SER A 100 -9.25 15.27 -4.14
CA SER A 100 -9.29 14.93 -2.71
C SER A 100 -9.97 13.59 -2.42
N GLU A 101 -10.92 13.14 -3.25
CA GLU A 101 -11.59 11.84 -3.08
C GLU A 101 -10.59 10.68 -3.16
N GLN A 102 -9.53 10.85 -3.97
CA GLN A 102 -8.47 9.85 -4.09
C GLN A 102 -7.64 9.75 -2.82
N VAL A 103 -7.35 10.90 -2.19
CA VAL A 103 -6.64 10.96 -0.91
C VAL A 103 -7.51 10.41 0.22
N PHE A 104 -8.82 10.70 0.23
CA PHE A 104 -9.76 10.08 1.17
C PHE A 104 -9.73 8.56 1.07
N SER A 105 -9.77 8.01 -0.14
CA SER A 105 -9.72 6.56 -0.37
C SER A 105 -8.39 5.98 0.16
N LEU A 106 -7.27 6.63 -0.13
CA LEU A 106 -5.95 6.23 0.38
C LEU A 106 -5.90 6.22 1.91
N LEU A 107 -6.22 7.33 2.56
CA LEU A 107 -6.12 7.47 4.02
C LEU A 107 -7.08 6.52 4.74
N ASN A 108 -8.31 6.35 4.24
CA ASN A 108 -9.26 5.41 4.84
C ASN A 108 -8.76 3.95 4.79
N SER A 109 -7.95 3.59 3.79
CA SER A 109 -7.40 2.24 3.68
C SER A 109 -6.30 1.94 4.70
N VAL A 110 -5.62 2.97 5.24
CA VAL A 110 -4.45 2.81 6.12
C VAL A 110 -4.66 3.33 7.55
N LYS A 111 -5.73 4.11 7.82
CA LYS A 111 -5.98 4.73 9.14
C LYS A 111 -6.03 3.77 10.33
N SER A 112 -6.28 2.48 10.09
CA SER A 112 -6.34 1.45 11.13
C SER A 112 -5.00 0.73 11.37
N LEU A 113 -3.95 1.09 10.63
CA LEU A 113 -2.64 0.45 10.69
C LEU A 113 -1.75 1.02 11.80
N GLY A 114 -1.96 2.28 12.17
CA GLY A 114 -1.24 2.97 13.22
C GLY A 114 -1.73 4.41 13.35
N GLN A 115 -1.15 5.17 14.28
CA GLN A 115 -1.42 6.58 14.49
C GLN A 115 -0.12 7.39 14.39
N PRO A 116 0.17 8.02 13.24
CA PRO A 116 1.34 8.86 13.13
C PRO A 116 1.16 10.17 13.92
N VAL A 117 2.24 10.85 14.33
CA VAL A 117 2.15 12.20 14.91
C VAL A 117 1.87 13.25 13.83
N ALA A 118 2.45 13.06 12.63
CA ALA A 118 2.27 13.95 11.50
C ALA A 118 2.10 13.22 10.16
N ILE A 119 1.43 13.90 9.23
CA ILE A 119 1.43 13.54 7.81
C ILE A 119 2.25 14.57 7.06
N VAL A 120 3.22 14.09 6.29
CA VAL A 120 4.02 14.90 5.38
C VAL A 120 3.51 14.68 3.97
N SER A 121 3.14 15.75 3.28
CA SER A 121 2.79 15.70 1.86
C SER A 121 3.35 16.88 1.10
N ASP A 122 3.24 16.82 -0.22
CA ASP A 122 3.53 17.96 -1.08
C ASP A 122 2.55 19.13 -0.82
N ARG A 123 2.73 20.23 -1.56
CA ARG A 123 1.87 21.41 -1.46
C ARG A 123 0.49 21.21 -2.09
N TYR A 124 0.14 20.04 -2.60
CA TYR A 124 -1.13 19.87 -3.27
C TYR A 124 -2.29 20.01 -2.28
N SER A 125 -3.21 20.93 -2.59
CA SER A 125 -4.31 21.29 -1.69
C SER A 125 -5.27 20.14 -1.40
N ALA A 126 -5.25 19.09 -2.24
CA ALA A 126 -6.11 17.91 -2.08
C ALA A 126 -5.87 17.15 -0.77
N TYR A 127 -4.70 17.27 -0.14
CA TYR A 127 -4.41 16.60 1.13
C TYR A 127 -5.05 17.25 2.36
N LYS A 128 -5.29 18.57 2.33
CA LYS A 128 -5.63 19.35 3.53
C LYS A 128 -6.91 18.87 4.22
N VAL A 129 -7.98 18.67 3.46
CA VAL A 129 -9.28 18.23 4.00
C VAL A 129 -9.24 16.75 4.39
N PRO A 130 -8.79 15.82 3.51
CA PRO A 130 -8.73 14.40 3.84
C PRO A 130 -7.88 14.07 5.08
N VAL A 131 -6.70 14.68 5.25
CA VAL A 131 -5.84 14.43 6.41
C VAL A 131 -6.58 14.76 7.70
N LYS A 132 -7.14 15.97 7.78
CA LYS A 132 -7.89 16.44 8.95
C LYS A 132 -9.12 15.58 9.24
N THR A 133 -9.87 15.20 8.20
CA THR A 133 -11.12 14.46 8.35
C THR A 133 -10.89 12.99 8.70
N VAL A 134 -9.88 12.33 8.11
CA VAL A 134 -9.68 10.88 8.24
C VAL A 134 -8.85 10.52 9.46
N LEU A 135 -7.79 11.27 9.74
CA LEU A 135 -6.87 10.98 10.84
C LEU A 135 -7.17 11.82 12.10
N GLY A 136 -8.01 12.84 11.97
CA GLY A 136 -8.45 13.68 13.06
C GLY A 136 -7.62 14.95 13.24
N ASN A 137 -8.08 15.81 14.17
CA ASN A 137 -7.50 17.14 14.39
C ASN A 137 -6.16 17.13 15.13
N ASN A 138 -5.79 16.00 15.75
CA ASN A 138 -4.57 15.89 16.54
C ASN A 138 -3.33 15.63 15.69
N ILE A 139 -3.52 15.28 14.41
CA ILE A 139 -2.42 15.02 13.48
C ILE A 139 -1.95 16.31 12.84
N LYS A 140 -0.64 16.57 12.90
CA LYS A 140 -0.03 17.72 12.23
C LYS A 140 0.10 17.42 10.73
N HIS A 141 -0.51 18.25 9.88
CA HIS A 141 -0.26 18.19 8.44
C HIS A 141 0.91 19.10 8.09
N ILE A 142 2.05 18.51 7.73
CA ILE A 142 3.26 19.20 7.33
C ILE A 142 3.30 19.25 5.80
N ARG A 143 3.34 20.46 5.25
CA ARG A 143 3.50 20.70 3.82
C ARG A 143 4.93 21.11 3.58
N VAL A 144 5.69 20.32 2.83
CA VAL A 144 7.11 20.61 2.60
C VAL A 144 7.23 21.88 1.75
N GLU A 145 7.78 22.96 2.32
CA GLU A 145 7.78 24.28 1.70
C GLU A 145 9.07 24.61 0.93
N SER A 146 10.22 24.13 1.41
CA SER A 146 11.51 24.12 0.68
C SER A 146 12.50 23.19 1.40
N PHE A 147 13.64 22.86 0.77
CA PHE A 147 14.73 22.03 1.30
C PHE A 147 15.38 22.49 2.65
N LYS A 148 14.79 23.45 3.36
CA LYS A 148 15.28 24.05 4.61
C LYS A 148 14.56 23.57 5.88
N ASP A 149 13.47 22.81 5.75
CA ASP A 149 12.78 22.24 6.90
C ASP A 149 13.44 20.90 7.31
N ASP A 150 13.51 20.61 8.62
CA ASP A 150 14.07 19.35 9.15
C ASP A 150 13.35 18.10 8.62
N ILE A 151 12.14 18.28 8.07
CA ILE A 151 11.24 17.23 7.60
C ILE A 151 11.14 17.34 6.07
N SER A 152 11.70 16.36 5.37
CA SER A 152 11.83 16.36 3.90
C SER A 152 11.00 15.26 3.25
N ASN A 153 10.54 15.50 2.01
CA ASN A 153 9.83 14.49 1.23
C ASN A 153 10.76 13.43 0.58
N ASN A 154 12.05 13.45 0.92
CA ASN A 154 13.09 12.66 0.27
C ASN A 154 12.83 11.14 0.36
N LEU A 155 12.17 10.67 1.43
CA LEU A 155 11.86 9.25 1.63
C LEU A 155 10.92 8.73 0.55
N ILE A 156 9.79 9.42 0.33
CA ILE A 156 8.81 9.00 -0.67
C ILE A 156 9.28 9.31 -2.09
N GLU A 157 10.09 10.34 -2.29
CA GLU A 157 10.76 10.58 -3.57
C GLU A 157 11.73 9.44 -3.94
N SER A 158 12.55 8.98 -2.98
CA SER A 158 13.43 7.82 -3.17
C SER A 158 12.63 6.54 -3.48
N PHE A 159 11.49 6.34 -2.81
CA PHE A 159 10.58 5.26 -3.16
C PHE A 159 10.01 5.43 -4.58
N HIS A 160 9.58 6.62 -4.97
CA HIS A 160 9.08 6.92 -6.32
C HIS A 160 10.12 6.63 -7.39
N HIS A 161 11.39 6.93 -7.16
CA HIS A 161 12.46 6.57 -8.09
C HIS A 161 12.54 5.05 -8.32
N GLN A 162 12.46 4.26 -7.25
CA GLN A 162 12.48 2.79 -7.33
C GLN A 162 11.24 2.25 -8.03
N PHE A 163 10.06 2.76 -7.66
CA PHE A 163 8.80 2.41 -8.32
C PHE A 163 8.84 2.73 -9.81
N LYS A 164 9.34 3.91 -10.19
CA LYS A 164 9.44 4.34 -11.60
C LYS A 164 10.44 3.52 -12.38
N ALA A 165 11.57 3.14 -11.78
CA ALA A 165 12.54 2.24 -12.42
C ALA A 165 11.89 0.90 -12.75
N TRP A 166 11.18 0.29 -11.78
CA TRP A 166 10.41 -0.93 -12.00
C TRP A 166 9.31 -0.73 -13.06
N TYR A 167 8.51 0.34 -12.95
CA TYR A 167 7.40 0.62 -13.85
C TYR A 167 7.87 0.81 -15.31
N LYS A 168 9.00 1.49 -15.54
CA LYS A 168 9.58 1.67 -16.89
C LYS A 168 9.82 0.34 -17.59
N THR A 169 10.23 -0.71 -16.87
CA THR A 169 10.43 -2.05 -17.44
C THR A 169 9.13 -2.71 -17.94
N LYS A 170 7.96 -2.21 -17.53
CA LYS A 170 6.66 -2.75 -17.91
C LYS A 170 6.10 -2.13 -19.19
N GLN A 171 6.65 -1.00 -19.65
CA GLN A 171 6.19 -0.26 -20.83
C GLN A 171 4.71 0.18 -20.75
N GLY A 172 4.20 0.37 -19.53
CA GLY A 172 2.78 0.64 -19.27
C GLY A 172 1.99 -0.61 -18.93
N PHE A 173 0.76 -0.43 -18.44
CA PHE A 173 -0.13 -1.54 -18.10
C PHE A 173 -1.19 -1.74 -19.17
N ASN A 174 -1.62 -2.98 -19.36
CA ASN A 174 -2.65 -3.31 -20.36
C ASN A 174 -4.07 -3.05 -19.85
N SER A 175 -4.31 -3.19 -18.55
CA SER A 175 -5.61 -2.97 -17.92
C SER A 175 -5.45 -2.44 -16.49
N PHE A 176 -6.52 -1.83 -15.97
CA PHE A 176 -6.55 -1.32 -14.60
C PHE A 176 -6.36 -2.43 -13.56
N GLU A 177 -6.92 -3.62 -13.83
CA GLU A 177 -6.74 -4.81 -12.99
C GLU A 177 -5.29 -5.28 -12.97
N SER A 178 -4.66 -5.40 -14.15
CA SER A 178 -3.26 -5.79 -14.27
C SER A 178 -2.32 -4.80 -13.57
N ALA A 179 -2.62 -3.50 -13.69
CA ALA A 179 -1.88 -2.45 -12.98
C ALA A 179 -1.94 -2.65 -11.46
N ASN A 180 -3.15 -2.78 -10.88
CA ASN A 180 -3.31 -3.01 -9.44
C ASN A 180 -2.57 -4.26 -8.98
N ASN A 181 -2.74 -5.39 -9.68
CA ASN A 181 -2.11 -6.65 -9.27
C ASN A 181 -0.57 -6.57 -9.29
N LEU A 182 0.01 -6.01 -10.35
CA LEU A 182 1.46 -5.89 -10.47
C LEU A 182 2.05 -4.89 -9.47
N ILE A 183 1.34 -3.79 -9.20
CA ILE A 183 1.75 -2.80 -8.20
C ILE A 183 1.69 -3.42 -6.80
N SER A 184 0.61 -4.12 -6.45
CA SER A 184 0.52 -4.85 -5.17
C SER A 184 1.65 -5.86 -5.00
N MET A 185 2.01 -6.59 -6.06
CA MET A 185 3.14 -7.52 -6.04
C MET A 185 4.48 -6.79 -5.85
N PHE A 186 4.68 -5.65 -6.51
CA PHE A 186 5.87 -4.81 -6.31
C PHE A 186 5.97 -4.34 -4.86
N LEU A 187 4.88 -3.85 -4.27
CA LEU A 187 4.86 -3.43 -2.87
C LEU A 187 5.11 -4.58 -1.90
N PHE A 188 4.54 -5.76 -2.16
CA PHE A 188 4.83 -6.95 -1.37
C PHE A 188 6.33 -7.27 -1.38
N PHE A 189 6.94 -7.27 -2.57
CA PHE A 189 8.36 -7.51 -2.70
C PHE A 189 9.20 -6.44 -1.99
N TYR A 190 8.86 -5.16 -2.17
CA TYR A 190 9.53 -4.03 -1.52
C TYR A 190 9.44 -4.10 0.01
N ASN A 191 8.25 -4.39 0.56
CA ASN A 191 8.01 -4.38 2.00
C ASN A 191 8.52 -5.65 2.72
N PHE A 192 8.32 -6.84 2.13
CA PHE A 192 8.49 -8.11 2.85
C PHE A 192 9.69 -8.93 2.38
N VAL A 193 10.19 -8.72 1.15
CA VAL A 193 11.19 -9.60 0.54
C VAL A 193 12.53 -8.91 0.37
N ARG A 194 12.56 -7.63 0.00
CA ARG A 194 13.79 -6.94 -0.39
C ARG A 194 14.48 -6.26 0.80
N PRO A 195 15.72 -6.66 1.14
CA PRO A 195 16.57 -5.92 2.08
C PRO A 195 16.92 -4.52 1.57
N HIS A 196 16.87 -3.51 2.44
CA HIS A 196 17.28 -2.16 2.12
C HIS A 196 18.58 -1.79 2.84
N SER A 197 19.57 -1.28 2.11
CA SER A 197 20.84 -0.82 2.68
C SER A 197 20.62 0.31 3.70
N SER A 198 19.67 1.20 3.45
CA SER A 198 19.26 2.27 4.36
C SER A 198 18.55 1.76 5.64
N LEU A 199 18.30 0.46 5.74
CA LEU A 199 17.72 -0.23 6.89
C LEU A 199 18.66 -1.34 7.40
N ASN A 200 19.97 -1.18 7.24
CA ASN A 200 20.98 -2.15 7.68
C ASN A 200 20.77 -3.57 7.11
N GLY A 201 20.25 -3.68 5.89
CA GLY A 201 19.96 -4.97 5.26
C GLY A 201 18.70 -5.65 5.77
N LEU A 202 17.84 -4.95 6.50
CA LEU A 202 16.51 -5.42 6.87
C LEU A 202 15.48 -5.01 5.81
N THR A 203 14.39 -5.77 5.73
CA THR A 203 13.19 -5.37 4.99
C THR A 203 12.39 -4.35 5.79
N PRO A 204 11.58 -3.49 5.14
CA PRO A 204 10.67 -2.60 5.85
C PRO A 204 9.78 -3.32 6.87
N ALA A 205 9.27 -4.52 6.54
CA ALA A 205 8.46 -5.30 7.45
C ALA A 205 9.24 -5.74 8.70
N GLN A 206 10.52 -6.12 8.57
CA GLN A 206 11.36 -6.48 9.72
C GLN A 206 11.58 -5.28 10.65
N VAL A 207 11.80 -4.09 10.10
CA VAL A 207 11.93 -2.86 10.88
C VAL A 207 10.61 -2.52 11.58
N ALA A 208 9.47 -2.79 10.94
CA ALA A 208 8.13 -2.68 11.53
C ALA A 208 7.80 -3.76 12.57
N GLY A 209 8.77 -4.60 12.97
CA GLY A 209 8.62 -5.60 14.03
C GLY A 209 8.38 -7.04 13.54
N LEU A 210 8.38 -7.29 12.22
CA LEU A 210 8.12 -8.63 11.71
C LEU A 210 9.21 -9.63 12.10
N THR A 211 8.86 -10.55 12.98
CA THR A 211 9.72 -11.67 13.37
C THR A 211 9.06 -12.99 12.99
N LEU A 212 9.71 -13.74 12.09
CA LEU A 212 9.20 -15.01 11.58
C LEU A 212 10.22 -16.13 11.76
N THR A 213 9.76 -17.30 12.22
CA THR A 213 10.54 -18.54 12.20
C THR A 213 10.82 -19.00 10.77
N ALA A 214 11.85 -19.82 10.55
CA ALA A 214 12.17 -20.38 9.24
C ALA A 214 10.97 -21.12 8.60
N LYS A 215 10.16 -21.82 9.41
CA LYS A 215 8.94 -22.50 8.96
C LYS A 215 7.89 -21.49 8.45
N GLN A 216 7.70 -20.38 9.16
CA GLN A 216 6.77 -19.32 8.73
C GLN A 216 7.28 -18.60 7.49
N LYS A 217 8.57 -18.28 7.39
CA LYS A 217 9.16 -17.68 6.18
C LYS A 217 8.89 -18.56 4.95
N LYS A 218 9.12 -19.87 5.06
CA LYS A 218 8.80 -20.85 4.00
C LYS A 218 7.32 -20.90 3.65
N LYS A 219 6.42 -20.82 4.64
CA LYS A 219 4.96 -20.74 4.42
C LYS A 219 4.57 -19.54 3.56
N TYR A 220 5.19 -18.39 3.81
CA TYR A 220 4.88 -17.12 3.14
C TYR A 220 5.72 -16.85 1.89
N LEU A 221 6.53 -17.82 1.46
CA LEU A 221 7.48 -17.68 0.34
C LEU A 221 8.44 -16.49 0.52
N LEU A 222 8.78 -16.17 1.77
CA LEU A 222 9.77 -15.14 2.12
C LEU A 222 11.16 -15.80 2.22
N VAL A 223 12.20 -15.04 1.87
CA VAL A 223 13.59 -15.52 1.91
C VAL A 223 13.96 -15.83 3.37
N ALA A 224 14.46 -17.06 3.60
CA ALA A 224 14.79 -17.60 4.92
C ALA A 224 15.96 -16.89 5.58
#